data_AF-A0A522CHP5-F1
#
_entry.id   AF-A0A522CHP5-F1
#
_cell.length_a   1.000
_cell.length_b   1.000
_cell.length_c   1.000
_cell.angle_alpha   90.00
_cell.angle_beta   90.00
_cell.angle_gamma   90.00
#
_symmetry.space_group_name_H-M   'P 1'
#
loop_
_entity.id
_entity.type
_entity.pdbx_description
1 polymer ?
#
loop_
_entity_poly.entity_id
_entity_poly.type
_entity_poly.pdbx_seq_one_letter_code
_entity_poly.pdbx_strand_id
1 'polypeptide(L)'
;MAAGDNKKKVAELAALREKLNKAERRKDYAEVAEACLAIIALDAQVKSLNIMAFLYHKDLGIAYLKLLEFEKALASFRTAREGLIHYRATAKLKFPDDWLNELKVIDRLIHKTETVHLR
;
A
#
# COMPACT_ATOMS: atom_id res chain seq x y z
N MET A 1 -16.97 -19.95 5.45
CA MET A 1 -17.44 -18.63 4.95
C MET A 1 -18.53 -18.87 3.93
N ALA A 2 -19.71 -18.30 4.12
CA ALA A 2 -20.81 -18.43 3.15
C ALA A 2 -20.45 -17.65 1.87
N ALA A 3 -20.86 -18.14 0.70
CA ALA A 3 -20.57 -17.50 -0.60
C ALA A 3 -21.07 -16.03 -0.69
N GLY A 4 -22.04 -15.64 0.14
CA GLY A 4 -22.55 -14.27 0.24
C GLY A 4 -21.57 -13.28 0.91
N ASP A 5 -20.78 -13.73 1.88
CA ASP A 5 -19.87 -12.84 2.61
C ASP A 5 -18.67 -12.44 1.74
N ASN A 6 -18.16 -13.38 0.94
CA ASN A 6 -17.06 -13.09 0.03
C ASN A 6 -17.47 -12.06 -1.05
N LYS A 7 -18.71 -12.14 -1.57
CA LYS A 7 -19.24 -11.15 -2.53
C LYS A 7 -19.31 -9.74 -1.94
N LYS A 8 -19.76 -9.62 -0.68
CA LYS A 8 -19.78 -8.33 0.03
C LYS A 8 -18.37 -7.76 0.20
N LYS A 9 -17.40 -8.60 0.56
CA LYS A 9 -15.99 -8.19 0.74
C LYS A 9 -15.32 -7.77 -0.57
N VAL A 10 -15.66 -8.40 -1.69
CA VAL A 10 -15.24 -7.94 -3.02
C VAL A 10 -15.83 -6.57 -3.36
N ALA A 11 -17.12 -6.36 -3.09
CA ALA A 11 -17.76 -5.05 -3.31
C ALA A 11 -17.17 -3.97 -2.40
N GLU A 12 -16.87 -4.30 -1.14
CA GLU A 12 -16.19 -3.42 -0.19
C GLU A 12 -14.81 -3.00 -0.72
N LEU A 13 -13.99 -3.94 -1.19
CA LEU A 13 -12.68 -3.63 -1.79
C LEU A 13 -12.82 -2.72 -3.01
N ALA A 14 -13.82 -2.95 -3.87
CA ALA A 14 -14.07 -2.12 -5.05
C ALA A 14 -14.43 -0.68 -4.66
N ALA A 15 -15.33 -0.51 -3.68
CA ALA A 15 -15.71 0.81 -3.18
C ALA A 15 -14.52 1.56 -2.53
N LEU A 16 -13.68 0.85 -1.77
CA LEU A 16 -12.46 1.43 -1.18
C LEU A 16 -11.46 1.90 -2.24
N ARG A 17 -11.26 1.11 -3.30
CA ARG A 17 -10.41 1.50 -4.45
C ARG A 17 -10.98 2.71 -5.20
N GLU A 18 -12.30 2.79 -5.34
CA GLU A 18 -12.93 3.97 -5.92
C GLU A 18 -12.74 5.21 -5.04
N LYS A 19 -12.90 5.09 -3.72
CA LYS A 19 -12.59 6.17 -2.75
C LYS A 19 -11.15 6.63 -2.90
N LEU A 20 -10.19 5.69 -2.89
CA LEU A 20 -8.77 5.97 -3.07
C LEU A 20 -8.52 6.75 -4.37
N ASN A 21 -9.01 6.27 -5.51
CA ASN A 21 -8.84 6.93 -6.81
C ASN A 21 -9.40 8.36 -6.82
N LYS A 22 -10.56 8.60 -6.17
CA LYS A 22 -11.14 9.94 -6.06
C LYS A 22 -10.30 10.86 -5.19
N ALA A 23 -9.81 10.35 -4.05
CA ALA A 23 -8.93 11.10 -3.15
C ALA A 23 -7.62 11.49 -3.84
N GLU A 24 -6.98 10.55 -4.57
CA GLU A 24 -5.75 10.81 -5.34
C GLU A 24 -5.95 11.90 -6.40
N ARG A 25 -7.05 11.86 -7.16
CA ARG A 25 -7.37 12.89 -8.16
C ARG A 25 -7.55 14.27 -7.55
N ARG A 26 -8.12 14.34 -6.35
CA ARG A 26 -8.30 15.58 -5.58
C ARG A 26 -7.04 16.01 -4.85
N LYS A 27 -6.01 15.16 -4.79
CA LYS A 27 -4.81 15.31 -3.94
C LYS A 27 -5.17 15.49 -2.46
N ASP A 28 -6.28 14.86 -2.03
CA ASP A 28 -6.66 14.81 -0.62
C ASP A 28 -5.87 13.70 0.07
N TYR A 29 -4.67 14.04 0.55
CA TYR A 29 -3.76 13.05 1.10
C TYR A 29 -4.23 12.47 2.44
N ALA A 30 -5.10 13.16 3.18
CA ALA A 30 -5.72 12.60 4.38
C ALA A 30 -6.69 11.48 3.99
N GLU A 31 -7.54 11.72 3.00
CA GLU A 31 -8.48 10.71 2.52
C GLU A 31 -7.78 9.55 1.78
N VAL A 32 -6.67 9.80 1.10
CA VAL A 32 -5.80 8.74 0.55
C VAL A 32 -5.31 7.84 1.68
N ALA A 33 -4.77 8.42 2.76
CA ALA A 33 -4.26 7.65 3.90
C ALA A 33 -5.36 6.80 4.55
N GLU A 34 -6.56 7.36 4.76
CA GLU A 34 -7.72 6.62 5.26
C GLU A 34 -8.11 5.44 4.36
N ALA A 35 -8.18 5.67 3.04
CA ALA A 35 -8.57 4.63 2.09
C ALA A 35 -7.53 3.50 2.06
N CYS A 36 -6.22 3.84 2.06
CA CYS A 36 -5.15 2.84 2.15
C CYS A 36 -5.24 2.02 3.43
N LEU A 37 -5.41 2.66 4.60
CA LEU A 37 -5.56 1.97 5.89
C LEU A 37 -6.75 1.00 5.90
N ALA A 38 -7.89 1.42 5.34
CA ALA A 38 -9.07 0.57 5.23
C ALA A 38 -8.82 -0.66 4.32
N ILE A 39 -8.13 -0.49 3.19
CA ILE A 39 -7.77 -1.60 2.29
C ILE A 39 -6.80 -2.57 2.98
N ILE A 40 -5.81 -2.05 3.70
CA ILE A 40 -4.83 -2.86 4.46
C ILE A 40 -5.55 -3.65 5.57
N ALA A 41 -6.48 -3.02 6.29
CA ALA A 41 -7.29 -3.69 7.31
C ALA A 41 -8.16 -4.80 6.70
N LEU A 42 -8.71 -4.57 5.50
CA LEU A 42 -9.49 -5.58 4.78
C LEU A 42 -8.64 -6.80 4.38
N ASP A 43 -7.39 -6.60 3.96
CA ASP A 43 -6.45 -7.70 3.70
C ASP A 43 -6.18 -8.55 4.95
N ALA A 44 -6.04 -7.92 6.12
CA ALA A 44 -5.87 -8.63 7.38
C ALA A 44 -7.10 -9.47 7.76
N GLN A 45 -8.29 -9.00 7.43
CA GLN A 45 -9.55 -9.72 7.70
C GLN A 45 -9.82 -10.85 6.71
N VAL A 46 -9.45 -10.69 5.43
CA VAL A 46 -9.88 -11.58 4.34
C VAL A 46 -8.75 -11.86 3.36
N LYS A 47 -7.87 -12.79 3.73
CA LYS A 47 -6.72 -13.19 2.90
C LYS A 47 -7.09 -13.77 1.53
N SER A 48 -8.31 -14.30 1.36
CA SER A 48 -8.80 -14.84 0.09
C SER A 48 -8.96 -13.80 -1.03
N LEU A 49 -8.92 -12.50 -0.70
CA LEU A 49 -8.98 -11.42 -1.69
C LEU A 49 -7.66 -11.20 -2.42
N ASN A 50 -6.55 -11.82 -1.98
CA ASN A 50 -5.21 -11.67 -2.57
C ASN A 50 -4.81 -10.21 -2.77
N ILE A 51 -5.10 -9.35 -1.78
CA ILE A 51 -4.76 -7.94 -1.84
C ILE A 51 -3.24 -7.83 -1.70
N MET A 52 -2.59 -7.19 -2.67
CA MET A 52 -1.17 -6.84 -2.57
C MET A 52 -0.99 -5.66 -1.61
N ALA A 53 -1.18 -5.91 -0.31
CA ALA A 53 -1.18 -4.88 0.75
C ALA A 53 0.08 -4.00 0.74
N PHE A 54 1.23 -4.54 0.30
CA PHE A 54 2.47 -3.80 0.18
C PHE A 54 2.39 -2.60 -0.78
N LEU A 55 1.55 -2.67 -1.83
CA LEU A 55 1.33 -1.53 -2.72
C LEU A 55 0.58 -0.40 -1.99
N TYR A 56 -0.42 -0.74 -1.19
CA TYR A 56 -1.18 0.24 -0.42
C TYR A 56 -0.36 0.85 0.72
N HIS A 57 0.58 0.10 1.31
CA HIS A 57 1.56 0.67 2.24
C HIS A 57 2.50 1.68 1.59
N LYS A 58 2.87 1.47 0.32
CA LYS A 58 3.65 2.47 -0.43
C LYS A 58 2.83 3.75 -0.64
N ASP A 59 1.58 3.62 -1.09
CA ASP A 59 0.72 4.78 -1.34
C ASP A 59 0.41 5.53 -0.03
N LEU A 60 0.20 4.79 1.07
CA LEU A 60 0.09 5.34 2.42
C LEU A 60 1.34 6.13 2.83
N GLY A 61 2.54 5.60 2.56
CA GLY A 61 3.78 6.29 2.83
C GLY A 61 3.92 7.59 2.03
N ILE A 62 3.48 7.61 0.77
CA ILE A 62 3.45 8.84 -0.06
C ILE A 62 2.48 9.86 0.53
N ALA A 63 1.28 9.42 0.94
CA ALA A 63 0.28 10.28 1.55
C ALA A 63 0.80 10.92 2.84
N TYR A 64 1.38 10.11 3.75
CA TYR A 64 1.99 10.62 4.98
C TYR A 64 3.13 11.59 4.72
N LEU A 65 3.97 11.34 3.70
CA LEU A 65 5.03 12.27 3.33
C LEU A 65 4.47 13.62 2.86
N LYS A 66 3.34 13.62 2.15
CA LYS A 66 2.64 14.85 1.72
C LYS A 66 1.96 15.60 2.86
N LEU A 67 1.60 14.87 3.92
CA LEU A 67 1.08 15.42 5.18
C LEU A 67 2.18 15.80 6.18
N LEU A 68 3.46 15.68 5.79
CA LEU A 68 4.62 15.94 6.64
C LEU A 68 4.73 15.01 7.87
N GLU A 69 4.04 13.86 7.83
CA GLU A 69 4.12 12.82 8.87
C GLU A 69 5.29 11.85 8.57
N PHE A 70 6.52 12.34 8.67
CA PHE A 70 7.72 11.63 8.19
C PHE A 70 7.95 10.24 8.80
N GLU A 71 7.75 10.10 10.12
CA GLU A 71 7.93 8.81 10.81
C GLU A 71 6.94 7.76 10.30
N LYS A 72 5.67 8.14 10.16
CA LYS A 72 4.62 7.27 9.62
C LYS A 72 4.87 6.93 8.15
N ALA A 73 5.36 7.90 7.37
CA ALA A 73 5.75 7.68 5.99
C ALA A 73 6.85 6.63 5.89
N LEU A 74 7.91 6.77 6.70
CA LEU A 74 9.05 5.85 6.73
C LEU A 74 8.64 4.44 7.16
N ALA A 75 7.85 4.33 8.23
CA ALA A 75 7.29 3.06 8.68
C ALA A 75 6.49 2.38 7.56
N SER A 76 5.63 3.13 6.88
CA SER A 76 4.81 2.61 5.78
C SER A 76 5.65 2.13 4.60
N PHE A 77 6.69 2.88 4.21
CA PHE A 77 7.61 2.46 3.15
C PHE A 77 8.41 1.21 3.51
N ARG A 78 8.86 1.07 4.77
CA ARG A 78 9.54 -0.14 5.24
C ARG A 78 8.63 -1.36 5.17
N THR A 79 7.39 -1.24 5.62
CA THR A 79 6.38 -2.31 5.50
C THR A 79 6.12 -2.68 4.03
N ALA A 80 6.01 -1.69 3.13
CA ALA A 80 5.85 -1.93 1.70
C ALA A 80 7.05 -2.69 1.12
N ARG A 81 8.27 -2.31 1.50
CA ARG A 81 9.51 -2.95 1.07
C ARG A 81 9.57 -4.41 1.50
N GLU A 82 9.34 -4.68 2.78
CA GLU A 82 9.36 -6.02 3.35
C GLU A 82 8.30 -6.92 2.72
N GLY A 83 7.08 -6.41 2.57
CA GLY A 83 5.99 -7.12 1.92
C GLY A 83 6.30 -7.47 0.46
N LEU A 84 6.94 -6.56 -0.28
CA LEU A 84 7.34 -6.82 -1.66
C LEU A 84 8.49 -7.83 -1.75
N ILE A 85 9.48 -7.75 -0.85
CA ILE A 85 10.56 -8.75 -0.76
C ILE A 85 9.97 -10.14 -0.50
N HIS A 86 9.07 -10.24 0.47
CA HIS A 86 8.40 -11.49 0.78
C HIS A 86 7.60 -12.01 -0.42
N TYR A 87 6.77 -11.17 -1.04
CA TYR A 87 6.00 -11.54 -2.22
C TYR A 87 6.88 -12.08 -3.34
N ARG A 88 8.00 -11.42 -3.65
CA ARG A 88 8.93 -11.91 -4.69
C ARG A 88 9.59 -13.24 -4.33
N ALA A 89 9.82 -13.51 -3.05
CA ALA A 89 10.41 -14.76 -2.58
C ALA A 89 9.43 -15.94 -2.62
N THR A 90 8.13 -15.68 -2.44
CA THR A 90 7.11 -16.74 -2.28
C THR A 90 6.19 -16.90 -3.49
N ALA A 91 5.98 -15.85 -4.29
CA ALA A 91 5.08 -15.90 -5.42
C ALA A 91 5.76 -16.50 -6.66
N LYS A 92 4.96 -17.17 -7.49
CA LYS A 92 5.39 -17.60 -8.82
C LYS A 92 5.41 -16.39 -9.77
N LEU A 93 6.56 -15.73 -9.84
CA LEU A 93 6.77 -14.60 -10.76
C LEU A 93 6.73 -15.07 -12.21
N LYS A 94 6.30 -14.18 -13.12
CA LYS A 94 6.35 -14.46 -14.57
C LYS A 94 7.79 -14.33 -15.07
N PHE A 95 8.49 -13.32 -14.58
CA PHE A 95 9.91 -13.08 -14.84
C PHE A 95 10.67 -12.85 -13.52
N PRO A 96 11.95 -13.26 -13.42
CA PRO A 96 12.75 -13.05 -12.20
C PRO A 96 12.84 -11.57 -11.78
N ASP A 97 12.82 -10.67 -12.78
CA ASP A 97 12.97 -9.24 -12.59
C ASP A 97 11.66 -8.51 -12.27
N ASP A 98 10.53 -9.22 -12.28
CA ASP A 98 9.24 -8.65 -11.91
C ASP A 98 9.37 -7.98 -10.53
N TRP A 99 8.84 -6.75 -10.45
CA TRP A 99 8.84 -5.90 -9.25
C TRP A 99 10.21 -5.37 -8.78
N LEU A 100 11.32 -5.65 -9.46
CA LEU A 100 12.62 -5.04 -9.09
C LEU A 100 12.60 -3.52 -9.17
N ASN A 101 11.97 -2.96 -10.20
CA ASN A 101 11.86 -1.52 -10.33
C ASN A 101 11.03 -0.90 -9.20
N GLU A 102 9.97 -1.60 -8.77
CA GLU A 102 9.11 -1.16 -7.67
C GLU A 102 9.90 -1.14 -6.35
N LEU A 103 10.71 -2.17 -6.08
CA LEU A 103 11.59 -2.22 -4.92
C LEU A 103 12.59 -1.04 -4.92
N LYS A 104 13.21 -0.73 -6.07
CA LYS A 104 14.10 0.43 -6.23
C LYS A 104 13.38 1.77 -6.02
N VAL A 105 12.10 1.87 -6.40
CA VAL A 105 11.28 3.07 -6.12
C VAL A 105 11.07 3.23 -4.62
N ILE A 106 10.70 2.15 -3.92
CA ILE A 106 10.49 2.17 -2.47
C ILE A 106 11.79 2.52 -1.73
N ASP A 107 12.91 1.90 -2.10
CA ASP A 107 14.22 2.21 -1.49
C ASP A 107 14.60 3.69 -1.65
N ARG A 108 14.33 4.28 -2.83
CA ARG A 108 14.54 5.72 -3.05
C ARG A 108 13.62 6.59 -2.20
N LEU A 109 12.37 6.19 -1.98
CA LEU A 109 11.43 6.90 -1.12
C LEU A 109 11.89 6.88 0.34
N ILE A 110 12.34 5.72 0.84
CA ILE A 110 12.93 5.57 2.19
C ILE A 110 14.11 6.52 2.35
N HIS A 111 15.10 6.44 1.46
CA HIS A 111 16.30 7.29 1.53
C HIS A 111 15.96 8.78 1.48
N LYS A 112 15.03 9.18 0.60
CA LYS A 112 14.58 10.57 0.51
C LYS A 112 13.89 11.03 1.80
N THR A 113 13.02 10.21 2.39
CA THR A 113 12.35 10.56 3.65
C THR A 113 13.34 10.69 4.80
N GLU A 114 14.32 9.78 4.91
CA GLU A 114 15.37 9.84 5.94
C GLU A 114 16.23 11.10 5.80
N THR A 115 16.60 11.48 4.58
CA THR A 115 17.42 12.69 4.34
C THR A 115 16.66 14.00 4.54
N VAL A 116 15.34 14.01 4.33
CA VAL A 116 14.49 15.18 4.60
C VAL A 116 14.21 15.32 6.09
N HIS A 117 14.03 14.22 6.82
CA HIS A 117 13.73 14.24 8.26
C HIS A 117 14.92 14.72 9.12
N LEU A 118 16.15 14.59 8.62
CA LEU A 118 17.37 15.02 9.30
C LEU A 118 17.76 16.49 9.05
N ARG A 119 16.93 17.26 8.34
CA ARG A 119 17.13 18.70 8.08
C ARG A 119 16.11 19.54 8.85
#